data_AF-A0AA39T0H4-F1
#
_entry.id   AF-A0AA39T0H4-F1
#
_cell.length_a   1.000
_cell.length_b   1.000
_cell.length_c   1.000
_cell.angle_alpha   90.00
_cell.angle_beta   90.00
_cell.angle_gamma   90.00
#
_symmetry.space_group_name_H-M   'P 1'
#
loop_
_entity.id
_entity.type
_entity.pdbx_description
1 polymer ?
#
loop_
_entity_poly.entity_id
_entity_poly.type
_entity_poly.pdbx_seq_one_letter_code
_entity_poly.pdbx_strand_id
1 'polypeptide(L)'
;MFPNSEHRFCVRHMYNNFKSEHKSFLSNKSCGLQPNVQLSKGPNVFKVVERLKLESSVCHPEYSGNFHYQVRGPGDDQHIVDIDKKTCACNRWQLIGIPCIHGISAPLSSNRDPIDYIHNKYKKENFIKAYAPVIYGINGPMMWPKTNDKPLECPLFKKQIGRPKKAKALQADEVRV
;
A
#
# COMPACT_ATOMS: atom_id res chain seq x y z
N MET A 1 20.00 -29.53 -5.26
CA MET A 1 20.21 -28.33 -4.44
C MET A 1 19.01 -28.23 -3.50
N PHE A 2 19.00 -28.40 -2.18
CA PHE A 2 19.98 -28.62 -1.11
C PHE A 2 19.35 -29.65 -0.17
N PRO A 3 20.04 -30.72 0.24
CA PRO A 3 19.40 -31.84 0.94
C PRO A 3 18.95 -31.51 2.38
N ASN A 4 19.41 -30.39 2.97
CA ASN A 4 19.19 -30.05 4.38
C ASN A 4 18.59 -28.65 4.62
N SER A 5 18.01 -27.97 3.62
CA SER A 5 17.35 -26.68 3.88
C SER A 5 15.96 -26.93 4.46
N GLU A 6 15.67 -26.42 5.66
CA GLU A 6 14.35 -26.57 6.26
C GLU A 6 13.25 -26.09 5.31
N HIS A 7 12.24 -26.94 5.13
CA HIS A 7 11.13 -26.85 4.18
C HIS A 7 10.23 -25.59 4.32
N ARG A 8 10.61 -24.63 5.14
CA ARG A 8 9.82 -23.47 5.55
C ARG A 8 9.86 -22.30 4.56
N PHE A 9 10.79 -22.32 3.61
CA PHE A 9 11.04 -21.20 2.67
C PHE A 9 10.77 -21.51 1.20
N CYS A 10 10.30 -22.71 0.85
CA CYS A 10 9.92 -22.96 -0.53
C CYS A 10 8.65 -22.17 -0.86
N VAL A 11 8.56 -21.63 -2.09
CA VAL A 11 7.40 -20.84 -2.56
C VAL A 11 6.08 -21.61 -2.36
N ARG A 12 6.13 -22.94 -2.45
CA ARG A 12 5.00 -23.83 -2.15
C ARG A 12 4.57 -23.76 -0.68
N HIS A 13 5.51 -23.68 0.26
CA HIS A 13 5.23 -23.53 1.68
C HIS A 13 4.77 -22.10 2.03
N MET A 14 5.33 -21.06 1.41
CA MET A 14 4.78 -19.69 1.52
C MET A 14 3.33 -19.63 0.99
N TYR A 15 3.05 -20.27 -0.14
CA TYR A 15 1.69 -20.34 -0.70
C TYR A 15 0.75 -21.16 0.19
N ASN A 16 1.24 -22.25 0.78
CA ASN A 16 0.48 -23.08 1.72
C ASN A 16 0.23 -22.37 3.07
N ASN A 17 1.19 -21.59 3.56
CA ASN A 17 1.05 -20.77 4.77
C ASN A 17 0.09 -19.60 4.51
N PHE A 18 0.19 -18.95 3.36
CA PHE A 18 -0.79 -17.94 2.94
C PHE A 18 -2.19 -18.53 2.84
N LYS A 19 -2.32 -19.75 2.30
CA LYS A 19 -3.57 -20.51 2.22
C LYS A 19 -4.10 -20.94 3.61
N SER A 20 -3.23 -21.28 4.56
CA SER A 20 -3.64 -21.68 5.91
C SER A 20 -4.12 -20.50 6.76
N GLU A 21 -3.50 -19.33 6.60
CA GLU A 21 -3.87 -18.09 7.29
C GLU A 21 -5.08 -17.39 6.62
N HIS A 22 -5.24 -17.52 5.30
CA HIS A 22 -6.33 -16.90 4.52
C HIS A 22 -7.30 -17.95 3.93
N LYS A 23 -7.84 -18.86 4.75
CA LYS A 23 -8.79 -19.91 4.33
C LYS A 23 -10.03 -19.36 3.59
N SER A 24 -10.53 -18.19 4.00
CA SER A 24 -11.68 -17.51 3.41
C SER A 24 -11.45 -16.99 1.98
N PHE A 25 -10.20 -16.92 1.53
CA PHE A 25 -9.87 -16.50 0.17
C PHE A 25 -10.06 -17.63 -0.86
N LEU A 26 -9.99 -18.88 -0.42
CA LEU A 26 -10.12 -20.07 -1.27
C LEU A 26 -11.42 -20.86 -1.01
N SER A 27 -12.20 -20.51 0.03
CA SER A 27 -13.45 -21.20 0.37
C SER A 27 -14.74 -20.45 -0.04
N ASN A 28 -14.66 -19.34 -0.76
CA ASN A 28 -15.87 -18.61 -1.15
C ASN A 28 -16.56 -19.27 -2.35
N LYS A 29 -17.32 -20.35 -2.07
CA LYS A 29 -18.47 -20.78 -2.88
C LYS A 29 -19.82 -20.34 -2.31
N SER A 30 -19.90 -19.59 -1.21
CA SER A 30 -21.21 -19.22 -0.64
C SER A 30 -21.21 -17.99 0.27
N CYS A 31 -20.79 -16.83 -0.23
CA CYS A 31 -21.20 -15.57 0.37
C CYS A 31 -21.31 -14.48 -0.70
N GLY A 32 -22.54 -14.28 -1.20
CA GLY A 32 -23.06 -13.02 -1.74
C GLY A 32 -22.37 -12.31 -2.90
N LEU A 33 -21.23 -12.77 -3.42
CA LEU A 33 -20.64 -12.23 -4.63
C LEU A 33 -21.31 -12.90 -5.83
N GLN A 34 -21.98 -12.10 -6.64
CA GLN A 34 -22.60 -12.58 -7.87
C GLN A 34 -21.56 -13.38 -8.68
N PRO A 35 -21.91 -14.58 -9.21
CA PRO A 35 -20.93 -15.63 -9.48
C PRO A 35 -20.02 -15.41 -10.71
N ASN A 36 -19.93 -14.20 -11.25
CA ASN A 36 -19.21 -13.98 -12.50
C ASN A 36 -18.62 -12.57 -12.70
N VAL A 37 -18.30 -11.85 -11.62
CA VAL A 37 -17.50 -10.62 -11.77
C VAL A 37 -16.03 -11.03 -11.87
N GLN A 38 -15.49 -11.05 -13.08
CA GLN A 38 -14.04 -11.01 -13.29
C GLN A 38 -13.53 -9.72 -12.65
N LEU A 39 -13.09 -9.79 -11.40
CA LEU A 39 -12.50 -8.65 -10.70
C LEU A 39 -11.25 -8.21 -11.49
N SER A 40 -11.32 -7.05 -12.13
CA SER A 40 -10.25 -6.47 -12.95
C SER A 40 -8.97 -6.18 -12.15
N LYS A 41 -9.09 -6.14 -10.82
CA LYS A 41 -8.02 -5.89 -9.84
C LYS A 41 -8.00 -6.96 -8.75
N GLY A 42 -6.89 -7.09 -8.02
CA GLY A 42 -6.79 -8.04 -6.91
C GLY A 42 -7.77 -7.74 -5.76
N PRO A 43 -8.30 -8.75 -5.03
CA PRO A 43 -9.34 -8.58 -4.01
C PRO A 43 -8.92 -7.77 -2.77
N ASN A 44 -7.62 -7.68 -2.45
CA ASN A 44 -7.14 -6.77 -1.40
C ASN A 44 -7.32 -5.30 -1.80
N VAL A 45 -7.19 -4.97 -3.08
CA VAL A 45 -7.36 -3.61 -3.59
C VAL A 45 -8.83 -3.21 -3.53
N PHE A 46 -9.74 -4.11 -3.89
CA PHE A 46 -11.19 -3.88 -3.76
C PHE A 46 -11.59 -3.51 -2.32
N LYS A 47 -11.15 -4.27 -1.32
CA LYS A 47 -11.44 -3.96 0.10
C LYS A 47 -10.91 -2.58 0.50
N VAL A 48 -9.72 -2.21 0.04
CA VAL A 48 -9.14 -0.89 0.33
C VAL A 48 -9.98 0.21 -0.29
N VAL A 49 -10.42 0.04 -1.53
CA VAL A 49 -11.21 1.03 -2.25
C VAL A 49 -12.59 1.19 -1.63
N GLU A 50 -13.26 0.10 -1.27
CA GLU A 50 -14.57 0.15 -0.60
C GLU A 50 -14.49 0.92 0.73
N ARG A 51 -13.44 0.69 1.54
CA ARG A 51 -13.21 1.50 2.74
C ARG A 51 -13.00 2.98 2.40
N LEU A 52 -12.17 3.28 1.40
CA LEU A 52 -11.89 4.65 1.01
C LEU A 52 -13.11 5.37 0.40
N LYS A 53 -14.06 4.64 -0.22
CA LYS A 53 -15.36 5.18 -0.65
C LYS A 53 -16.15 5.73 0.55
N LEU A 54 -16.21 4.96 1.64
CA LEU A 54 -16.85 5.41 2.88
C LEU A 54 -16.15 6.63 3.47
N GLU A 55 -14.82 6.60 3.55
CA GLU A 55 -14.02 7.73 4.07
C GLU A 55 -14.10 8.97 3.16
N SER A 56 -14.30 8.80 1.85
CA SER A 56 -14.44 9.93 0.91
C SER A 56 -15.74 10.72 1.05
N SER A 57 -16.69 10.24 1.84
CA SER A 57 -17.98 10.91 2.07
C SER A 57 -17.84 12.31 2.69
N VAL A 58 -16.74 12.58 3.40
CA VAL A 58 -16.42 13.89 3.98
C VAL A 58 -15.81 14.87 2.97
N CYS A 59 -15.58 14.43 1.73
CA CYS A 59 -14.96 15.23 0.69
C CYS A 59 -16.01 15.76 -0.30
N HIS A 60 -15.94 17.05 -0.61
CA HIS A 60 -16.85 17.73 -1.52
C HIS A 60 -16.10 18.13 -2.81
N PRO A 61 -16.22 17.36 -3.90
CA PRO A 61 -15.58 17.66 -5.16
C PRO A 61 -16.39 18.66 -5.99
N GLU A 62 -15.71 19.68 -6.51
CA GLU A 62 -16.23 20.64 -7.49
C GLU A 62 -15.52 20.43 -8.82
N TYR A 63 -16.28 20.27 -9.90
CA TYR A 63 -15.71 20.05 -11.23
C TYR A 63 -15.23 21.36 -11.84
N SER A 64 -13.95 21.41 -12.20
CA SER A 64 -13.31 22.60 -12.78
C SER A 64 -13.14 22.50 -14.31
N GLY A 65 -13.58 21.41 -14.94
CA GLY A 65 -13.37 21.15 -16.37
C GLY A 65 -12.19 20.21 -16.64
N ASN A 66 -12.13 19.62 -17.84
CA ASN A 66 -11.02 18.79 -18.32
C ASN A 66 -10.54 17.71 -17.33
N PHE A 67 -11.45 16.98 -16.68
CA PHE A 67 -11.13 15.96 -15.68
C PHE A 67 -10.42 16.49 -14.41
N HIS A 68 -10.42 17.81 -14.19
CA HIS A 68 -9.90 18.44 -12.97
C HIS A 68 -11.02 18.72 -11.98
N TYR A 69 -10.72 18.50 -10.72
CA TYR A 69 -11.63 18.73 -9.60
C TYR A 69 -10.91 19.47 -8.48
N GLN A 70 -11.60 20.43 -7.90
CA GLN A 70 -11.23 21.04 -6.64
C GLN A 70 -12.00 20.33 -5.53
N VAL A 71 -11.30 19.62 -4.65
CA VAL A 71 -11.93 18.82 -3.61
C VAL A 71 -11.71 19.48 -2.26
N ARG A 72 -12.80 19.90 -1.60
CA ARG A 72 -12.78 20.37 -0.22
C ARG A 72 -12.90 19.18 0.75
N GLY A 73 -11.99 19.10 1.70
CA GLY A 73 -11.97 18.11 2.77
C GLY A 73 -12.35 18.74 4.12
N PRO A 74 -12.30 17.95 5.21
CA PRO A 74 -12.54 18.46 6.56
C PRO A 74 -11.46 19.47 6.98
N GLY A 75 -11.86 20.50 7.74
CA GLY A 75 -10.94 21.50 8.29
C GLY A 75 -10.38 22.49 7.27
N ASP A 76 -11.20 22.90 6.30
CA ASP A 76 -10.84 23.82 5.20
C ASP A 76 -9.68 23.32 4.31
N ASP A 77 -9.42 22.01 4.32
CA ASP A 77 -8.43 21.37 3.46
C ASP A 77 -8.91 21.35 2.00
N GLN A 78 -7.99 21.61 1.06
CA GLN A 78 -8.34 21.70 -0.36
C GLN A 78 -7.28 21.06 -1.24
N HIS A 79 -7.73 20.16 -2.12
CA HIS A 79 -6.87 19.40 -3.02
C HIS A 79 -7.32 19.51 -4.46
N ILE A 80 -6.37 19.72 -5.36
CA ILE A 80 -6.59 19.59 -6.80
C ILE A 80 -6.41 18.11 -7.16
N VAL A 81 -7.40 17.57 -7.90
CA VAL A 81 -7.42 16.18 -8.38
C VAL A 81 -7.55 16.21 -9.91
N ASP A 82 -6.68 15.47 -10.59
CA ASP A 82 -6.79 15.18 -12.02
C ASP A 82 -7.05 13.67 -12.18
N ILE A 83 -8.28 13.32 -12.55
CA ILE A 83 -8.69 11.91 -12.63
C ILE A 83 -8.14 11.21 -13.87
N ASP A 84 -7.80 11.96 -14.94
CA ASP A 84 -7.25 11.38 -16.17
C ASP A 84 -5.80 10.94 -15.94
N LYS A 85 -4.99 11.86 -15.38
CA LYS A 85 -3.60 11.60 -15.00
C LYS A 85 -3.46 10.80 -13.72
N LYS A 86 -4.55 10.57 -12.97
CA LYS A 86 -4.57 9.83 -11.70
C LYS A 86 -3.68 10.48 -10.64
N THR A 87 -3.80 11.80 -10.49
CA THR A 87 -3.00 12.58 -9.56
C THR A 87 -3.87 13.36 -8.57
N CYS A 88 -3.32 13.58 -7.38
CA CYS A 88 -3.94 14.41 -6.34
C CYS A 88 -2.85 15.23 -5.63
N ALA A 89 -3.16 16.46 -5.23
CA ALA A 89 -2.25 17.32 -4.48
C ALA A 89 -1.69 16.68 -3.20
N CYS A 90 -2.44 15.76 -2.55
CA CYS A 90 -1.94 15.01 -1.40
C CYS A 90 -0.85 13.95 -1.71
N ASN A 91 -0.50 13.74 -2.99
CA ASN A 91 0.50 12.79 -3.50
C ASN A 91 0.28 11.30 -3.19
N ARG A 92 -0.72 10.96 -2.39
CA ARG A 92 -1.01 9.58 -1.99
C ARG A 92 -1.36 8.70 -3.20
N TRP A 93 -2.06 9.25 -4.19
CA TRP A 93 -2.38 8.52 -5.41
C TRP A 93 -1.13 8.22 -6.24
N GLN A 94 -0.23 9.18 -6.40
CA GLN A 94 1.01 9.01 -7.16
C GLN A 94 1.94 7.98 -6.51
N LEU A 95 2.05 8.00 -5.18
CA LEU A 95 2.90 7.07 -4.43
C LEU A 95 2.34 5.63 -4.45
N ILE A 96 1.06 5.48 -4.11
CA ILE A 96 0.46 4.17 -3.92
C ILE A 96 -0.07 3.61 -5.24
N GLY A 97 -0.55 4.44 -6.15
CA GLY A 97 -1.28 4.03 -7.36
C GLY A 97 -2.73 3.64 -7.11
N ILE A 98 -3.24 3.91 -5.91
CA ILE A 98 -4.65 3.77 -5.51
C ILE A 98 -5.16 5.19 -5.18
N PRO A 99 -6.33 5.61 -5.69
CA PRO A 99 -6.86 6.93 -5.38
C PRO A 99 -7.00 7.15 -3.86
N CYS A 100 -6.67 8.35 -3.40
CA CYS A 100 -6.93 8.77 -2.01
C CYS A 100 -8.40 9.13 -1.81
N ILE A 101 -8.80 9.49 -0.59
CA ILE A 101 -10.18 9.92 -0.31
C ILE A 101 -10.65 11.07 -1.24
N HIS A 102 -9.75 12.02 -1.56
CA HIS A 102 -10.04 13.10 -2.53
C HIS A 102 -10.14 12.58 -3.97
N GLY A 103 -9.24 11.67 -4.34
CA GLY A 103 -9.21 11.06 -5.66
C GLY A 103 -10.37 10.10 -5.92
N ILE A 104 -11.02 9.59 -4.87
CA ILE A 104 -12.24 8.78 -4.94
C ILE A 104 -13.49 9.65 -5.04
N SER A 105 -13.55 10.78 -4.30
CA SER A 105 -14.75 11.62 -4.33
C SER A 105 -15.03 12.19 -5.72
N ALA A 106 -13.99 12.60 -6.46
CA ALA A 106 -14.10 13.14 -7.82
C ALA A 106 -14.80 12.21 -8.85
N PRO A 107 -14.37 10.96 -9.07
CA PRO A 107 -15.08 10.05 -9.97
C PRO A 107 -16.47 9.67 -9.45
N LEU A 108 -16.66 9.54 -8.13
CA LEU A 108 -17.97 9.26 -7.55
C LEU A 108 -18.99 10.37 -7.84
N SER A 109 -18.60 11.65 -7.78
CA SER A 109 -19.51 12.77 -8.11
C SER A 109 -19.93 12.81 -9.57
N SER A 110 -19.17 12.15 -10.44
CA SER A 110 -19.47 12.01 -11.87
C SER A 110 -20.08 10.64 -12.21
N ASN A 111 -20.55 9.89 -11.20
CA ASN A 111 -21.12 8.56 -11.31
C ASN A 111 -20.22 7.53 -12.03
N ARG A 112 -18.90 7.64 -11.82
CA ARG A 112 -17.89 6.71 -12.34
C ARG A 112 -17.31 5.86 -11.23
N ASP A 113 -16.90 4.63 -11.55
CA ASP A 113 -16.31 3.74 -10.55
C ASP A 113 -14.84 4.11 -10.29
N PRO A 114 -14.45 4.42 -9.04
CA PRO A 114 -13.04 4.65 -8.67
C PRO A 114 -12.10 3.48 -9.01
N ILE A 115 -12.62 2.25 -9.13
CA ILE A 115 -11.84 1.06 -9.47
C ILE A 115 -11.15 1.20 -10.83
N ASP A 116 -11.79 1.86 -11.79
CA ASP A 116 -11.28 2.05 -13.15
C ASP A 116 -10.05 2.97 -13.18
N TYR A 117 -9.94 3.85 -12.19
CA TYR A 117 -8.86 4.82 -12.07
C TYR A 117 -7.63 4.27 -11.31
N ILE A 118 -7.67 3.02 -10.85
CA ILE A 118 -6.54 2.39 -10.17
C ILE A 118 -5.41 2.07 -11.14
N HIS A 119 -4.17 2.27 -10.71
CA HIS A 119 -2.99 2.00 -11.51
C HIS A 119 -2.98 0.55 -12.05
N ASN A 120 -2.46 0.37 -13.27
CA ASN A 120 -2.45 -0.93 -13.94
C ASN A 120 -1.59 -1.98 -13.23
N LYS A 121 -0.65 -1.57 -12.36
CA LYS A 121 0.19 -2.49 -11.57
C LYS A 121 -0.60 -3.46 -10.69
N TYR A 122 -1.84 -3.11 -10.35
CA TYR A 122 -2.74 -3.95 -9.54
C TYR A 122 -3.59 -4.93 -10.35
N LYS A 123 -3.41 -4.98 -11.68
CA LYS A 123 -4.05 -5.99 -12.53
C LYS A 123 -3.32 -7.32 -12.38
N LYS A 124 -4.08 -8.42 -12.46
CA LYS A 124 -3.56 -9.79 -12.34
C LYS A 124 -2.46 -10.07 -13.36
N GLU A 125 -2.64 -9.61 -14.59
CA GLU A 125 -1.70 -9.83 -15.69
C GLU A 125 -0.34 -9.20 -15.38
N ASN A 126 -0.35 -7.98 -14.83
CA ASN A 126 0.88 -7.27 -14.49
C ASN A 126 1.57 -7.85 -13.25
N PHE A 127 0.79 -8.36 -12.28
CA PHE A 127 1.34 -9.11 -11.16
C PHE A 127 2.07 -10.36 -11.65
N ILE A 128 1.43 -11.17 -12.51
CA ILE A 128 2.06 -12.36 -13.09
C ILE A 128 3.32 -11.98 -13.88
N LYS A 129 3.26 -10.94 -14.72
CA LYS A 129 4.41 -10.46 -15.49
C LYS A 129 5.58 -10.02 -14.60
N ALA A 130 5.30 -9.34 -13.49
CA ALA A 130 6.33 -8.86 -12.56
C ALA A 130 7.10 -10.01 -11.88
N TYR A 131 6.41 -11.11 -11.59
CA TYR A 131 6.98 -12.30 -10.95
C TYR A 131 7.24 -13.47 -11.91
N ALA A 132 7.09 -13.25 -13.21
CA ALA A 132 7.39 -14.25 -14.23
C ALA A 132 8.90 -14.59 -14.31
N PRO A 133 9.84 -13.64 -14.14
CA PRO A 133 11.27 -13.96 -14.16
C PRO A 133 11.67 -14.88 -13.00
N VAL A 134 12.49 -15.87 -13.32
CA VAL A 134 13.10 -16.77 -12.32
C VAL A 134 14.25 -16.04 -11.64
N ILE A 135 14.26 -16.04 -10.30
CA ILE A 135 15.42 -15.62 -9.52
C ILE A 135 16.43 -16.76 -9.52
N TYR A 136 17.50 -16.63 -10.29
CA TYR A 136 18.57 -17.62 -10.32
C TYR A 136 19.37 -17.60 -9.01
N GLY A 137 19.94 -18.75 -8.66
CA GLY A 137 20.88 -18.84 -7.56
C GLY A 137 22.09 -17.95 -7.83
N ILE A 138 22.53 -17.21 -6.80
CA ILE A 138 23.75 -16.44 -6.84
C ILE A 138 24.86 -17.32 -6.27
N ASN A 139 26.03 -17.30 -6.91
CA ASN A 139 27.22 -17.98 -6.40
C ASN A 139 27.58 -17.48 -4.99
N GLY A 140 28.37 -18.24 -4.23
CA GLY A 140 28.85 -17.80 -2.92
C GLY A 140 29.76 -16.55 -3.01
N PRO A 141 29.92 -15.80 -1.89
CA PRO A 141 30.67 -14.54 -1.88
C PRO A 141 32.10 -14.62 -2.44
N MET A 142 32.76 -15.77 -2.32
CA MET A 142 34.11 -16.00 -2.86
C MET A 142 34.20 -15.92 -4.39
N MET A 143 33.08 -16.15 -5.09
CA MET A 143 33.01 -16.13 -6.55
C MET A 143 32.42 -14.82 -7.10
N TRP A 144 32.08 -13.87 -6.24
CA TRP A 144 31.55 -12.58 -6.69
C TRP A 144 32.64 -11.76 -7.37
N PRO A 145 32.31 -11.03 -8.46
CA PRO A 145 33.26 -10.12 -9.08
C PRO A 145 33.69 -9.07 -8.06
N LYS A 146 35.01 -8.85 -7.95
CA LYS A 146 35.56 -7.79 -7.11
C LYS A 146 35.32 -6.45 -7.81
N THR A 147 34.59 -5.56 -7.16
CA THR A 147 34.38 -4.19 -7.64
C THR A 147 35.47 -3.26 -7.11
N ASN A 148 35.88 -2.28 -7.92
CA ASN A 148 36.79 -1.20 -7.50
C ASN A 148 36.04 -0.08 -6.73
N ASP A 149 34.75 -0.26 -6.49
CA ASP A 149 33.93 0.68 -5.75
C ASP A 149 34.40 0.78 -4.31
N LYS A 150 34.25 1.99 -3.73
CA LYS A 150 34.51 2.18 -2.31
C LYS A 150 33.56 1.28 -1.51
N PRO A 151 34.05 0.64 -0.44
CA PRO A 151 33.18 -0.06 0.49
C PRO A 151 32.05 0.86 0.93
N LEU A 152 30.81 0.37 0.93
CA LEU A 152 29.68 1.09 1.49
C LEU A 152 29.98 1.37 2.97
N GLU A 153 30.16 2.63 3.31
CA GLU A 153 30.33 3.03 4.70
C GLU A 153 29.02 2.82 5.44
N CYS A 154 29.09 2.16 6.60
CA CYS A 154 27.94 2.06 7.47
C CYS A 154 27.50 3.48 7.86
N PRO A 155 26.22 3.84 7.73
CA PRO A 155 25.75 5.13 8.19
C PRO A 155 26.11 5.28 9.67
N LEU A 156 26.64 6.46 10.04
CA LEU A 156 27.03 6.73 11.42
C LEU A 156 25.86 6.41 12.36
N PHE A 157 26.07 5.45 13.25
CA PHE A 157 25.06 5.06 14.22
C PHE A 157 24.77 6.26 15.14
N LYS A 158 23.55 6.81 15.03
CA LYS A 158 23.05 7.83 15.95
C LYS A 158 22.16 7.14 16.97
N LYS A 159 22.54 7.17 18.25
CA LYS A 159 21.64 6.79 19.34
C LYS A 159 20.44 7.74 19.29
N GLN A 160 19.26 7.21 18.96
CA GLN A 160 18.05 8.02 19.00
C GLN A 160 17.88 8.59 20.41
N ILE A 161 17.44 9.84 20.52
CA ILE A 161 17.07 10.45 21.80
C ILE A 161 16.01 9.51 22.39
N GLY A 162 16.38 8.84 23.50
CA GLY A 162 15.51 7.87 24.13
C GLY A 162 14.18 8.52 24.49
N ARG A 163 13.13 7.70 24.63
CA ARG A 163 11.82 8.17 25.08
C ARG A 163 12.00 9.09 26.29
N PRO A 164 11.52 10.35 26.25
CA PRO A 164 11.57 11.23 27.40
C PRO A 164 10.99 10.51 28.60
N LYS A 165 11.73 10.47 29.72
CA LYS A 165 11.19 9.94 30.97
C LYS A 165 9.94 10.75 31.28
N LYS A 166 8.80 10.09 31.48
CA LYS A 166 7.64 10.76 32.07
C LYS A 166 8.13 11.37 33.38
N ALA A 167 7.96 12.68 33.55
CA ALA A 167 8.19 13.30 34.84
C ALA A 167 7.41 12.48 35.88
N LYS A 168 8.08 12.00 36.93
CA LYS A 168 7.35 11.57 38.11
C LYS A 168 6.51 12.77 38.54
N ALA A 169 5.22 12.58 38.78
CA ALA A 169 4.43 13.60 39.44
C ALA A 169 5.17 13.96 40.74
N LEU A 170 5.52 15.24 40.91
CA LEU A 170 5.94 15.76 42.20
C LEU A 170 4.81 15.41 43.18
N GLN A 171 5.14 14.68 44.25
CA GLN A 171 4.23 14.62 45.39
C GLN A 171 4.10 16.03 45.94
N ALA A 172 2.92 16.38 46.45
CA ALA A 172 2.49 17.74 46.75
C ALA A 172 3.30 18.48 47.86
N ASP A 173 4.40 17.91 48.35
CA ASP A 173 5.08 18.35 49.58
C ASP A 173 6.60 18.50 49.46
N GLU A 174 7.11 18.92 48.30
CA GLU A 174 8.51 19.35 48.19
C GLU A 174 8.59 20.87 48.12
N VAL A 175 8.78 21.50 49.29
CA VAL A 175 9.08 22.93 49.43
C VAL A 175 10.48 23.20 48.90
N ARG A 176 10.58 24.13 47.95
CA ARG A 176 11.85 24.60 47.39
C ARG A 176 12.51 25.57 48.38
N VAL A 177 13.64 25.19 48.96
CA VAL A 177 14.60 26.11 49.60
C VAL A 177 15.48 26.74 48.53
#